data_AF-A6P268-F1
#
_entry.id   AF-A6P268-F1
#
_cell.length_a   1.000
_cell.length_b   1.000
_cell.length_c   1.000
_cell.angle_alpha   90.00
_cell.angle_beta   90.00
_cell.angle_gamma   90.00
#
_symmetry.space_group_name_H-M   'P 1'
#
loop_
_entity.id
_entity.type
_entity.pdbx_description
1 polymer ?
#
loop_
_entity_poly.entity_id
_entity_poly.type
_entity_poly.pdbx_seq_one_letter_code
_entity_poly.pdbx_strand_id
1 'polypeptide(L)'
;MANIYKWIFKTACAIFILSNTFNIVMAVFDVSQTVIAQAGGLIQGSTDITPDMMAELETTLEGMDLGPLLGLWLQSSIIGVTMWALGIVIFVLVYGRMLEIYLLTSLAPIPMATISHREVGQMGQNYLRSLFAVGFQGLLILVCVAIYAVLIQGIATGGDPIGAIWGTVGYTVLLCFMLFKTGTIARSIFSAH
;
A
#
# COMPACT_ATOMS: atom_id res chain seq x y z
N MET A 1 17.41 19.64 -46.51
CA MET A 1 16.65 18.37 -46.59
C MET A 1 16.71 17.55 -45.29
N ALA A 2 17.89 17.15 -44.79
CA ALA A 2 18.00 16.32 -43.57
C ALA A 2 17.29 16.87 -42.30
N ASN A 3 17.25 18.19 -42.13
CA ASN A 3 16.60 18.82 -40.96
C ASN A 3 15.06 18.73 -40.99
N ILE A 4 14.44 18.69 -42.17
CA ILE A 4 12.98 18.59 -42.33
C ILE A 4 12.52 17.16 -41.99
N TYR A 5 13.23 16.14 -42.48
CA TYR A 5 12.95 14.75 -42.14
C TYR A 5 13.06 14.49 -40.64
N LYS A 6 14.07 15.06 -39.98
CA LYS A 6 14.24 14.95 -38.52
C LYS A 6 13.10 15.60 -37.74
N TRP A 7 12.59 16.74 -38.22
CA TRP A 7 11.44 17.42 -37.62
C TRP A 7 10.13 16.66 -37.81
N ILE A 8 9.86 16.20 -39.04
CA ILE A 8 8.67 15.40 -39.36
C ILE A 8 8.65 14.11 -38.53
N PHE A 9 9.77 13.42 -38.42
CA PHE A 9 9.88 12.21 -37.60
C PHE A 9 9.64 12.47 -36.12
N LYS A 10 10.22 13.54 -35.56
CA LYS A 10 10.04 13.92 -34.15
C LYS A 10 8.58 14.26 -33.82
N THR A 11 7.90 14.99 -34.71
CA THR A 11 6.49 15.33 -34.55
C THR A 11 5.59 14.10 -34.71
N ALA A 12 5.89 13.21 -35.66
CA ALA A 12 5.15 11.96 -35.82
C ALA A 12 5.25 11.05 -34.57
N CYS A 13 6.45 10.89 -34.01
CA CYS A 13 6.63 10.15 -32.74
C CYS A 13 5.90 10.81 -31.57
N ALA A 14 5.88 12.14 -31.49
CA ALA A 14 5.16 12.87 -30.44
C ALA A 14 3.65 12.60 -30.50
N ILE A 15 3.07 12.69 -31.70
CA ILE A 15 1.64 12.44 -31.93
C ILE A 15 1.30 10.97 -31.62
N PHE A 16 2.16 10.03 -32.02
CA PHE A 16 1.95 8.61 -31.74
C PHE A 16 1.94 8.29 -30.25
N ILE A 17 2.85 8.89 -29.48
CA ILE A 17 2.90 8.77 -28.02
C ILE A 17 1.68 9.41 -27.37
N LEU A 18 1.26 10.59 -27.84
CA LEU A 18 0.12 11.31 -27.29
C LEU A 18 -1.19 10.53 -27.51
N SER A 19 -1.41 10.02 -28.72
CA SER A 19 -2.58 9.21 -29.07
C SER A 19 -2.66 7.90 -28.28
N ASN A 20 -1.53 7.39 -27.78
CA ASN A 20 -1.46 6.17 -26.98
C ASN A 20 -1.20 6.43 -25.48
N THR A 21 -1.31 7.67 -25.00
CA THR A 21 -0.97 8.00 -23.60
C THR A 21 -1.81 7.20 -22.61
N PHE A 22 -3.11 7.10 -22.84
CA PHE A 22 -4.00 6.31 -21.97
C PHE A 22 -3.65 4.81 -22.00
N ASN A 23 -3.29 4.26 -23.17
CA ASN A 23 -2.85 2.87 -23.28
C ASN A 23 -1.57 2.62 -22.48
N ILE A 24 -0.60 3.55 -22.54
CA ILE A 24 0.65 3.46 -21.78
C ILE A 24 0.36 3.50 -20.28
N VAL A 25 -0.46 4.45 -19.82
CA VAL A 25 -0.81 4.59 -18.40
C VAL A 25 -1.52 3.36 -17.88
N MET A 26 -2.50 2.84 -18.64
CA MET A 26 -3.22 1.62 -18.28
C MET A 26 -2.30 0.39 -18.25
N ALA A 27 -1.36 0.27 -19.20
CA ALA A 27 -0.37 -0.81 -19.20
C ALA A 27 0.54 -0.77 -17.96
N VAL A 28 0.94 0.42 -17.50
CA VAL A 28 1.72 0.57 -16.26
C VAL A 28 0.94 0.08 -15.04
N PHE A 29 -0.35 0.40 -14.97
CA PHE A 29 -1.20 -0.08 -13.88
C PHE A 29 -1.47 -1.57 -13.96
N ASP A 30 -1.62 -2.15 -15.15
CA ASP A 30 -1.79 -3.59 -15.34
C ASP A 30 -0.55 -4.37 -14.85
N VAL A 31 0.65 -3.92 -15.24
CA VAL A 31 1.91 -4.47 -14.70
C VAL A 31 1.95 -4.34 -13.18
N SER A 32 1.58 -3.19 -12.63
CA SER A 32 1.57 -3.00 -11.17
C SER A 32 0.57 -3.97 -10.49
N GLN A 33 -0.62 -4.15 -11.07
CA GLN A 33 -1.65 -5.05 -10.54
C GLN A 33 -1.23 -6.52 -10.60
N THR A 34 -0.60 -6.97 -11.68
CA THR A 34 -0.11 -8.36 -11.76
C THR A 34 0.91 -8.68 -10.67
N VAL A 35 1.85 -7.76 -10.38
CA VAL A 35 2.83 -7.92 -9.31
C VAL A 35 2.14 -7.90 -7.94
N ILE A 36 1.18 -6.99 -7.73
CA ILE A 36 0.38 -6.92 -6.50
C ILE A 36 -0.43 -8.21 -6.31
N ALA A 37 -1.05 -8.76 -7.34
CA ALA A 37 -1.84 -9.99 -7.27
C ALA A 37 -0.98 -11.20 -6.91
N GLN A 38 0.22 -11.30 -7.50
CA GLN A 38 1.20 -12.34 -7.15
C GLN A 38 1.66 -12.22 -5.68
N ALA A 39 1.91 -11.00 -5.20
CA ALA A 39 2.28 -10.76 -3.80
C ALA A 39 1.11 -10.99 -2.83
N GLY A 40 -0.12 -10.63 -3.22
CA GLY A 40 -1.33 -10.75 -2.40
C GLY A 40 -1.74 -12.20 -2.13
N GLY A 41 -1.52 -13.10 -3.10
CA GLY A 41 -1.80 -14.53 -2.93
C GLY A 41 -0.99 -15.20 -1.80
N LEU A 42 0.15 -14.62 -1.41
CA LEU A 42 0.98 -15.12 -0.29
C LEU A 42 0.46 -14.66 1.08
N ILE A 43 -0.33 -13.59 1.16
CA ILE A 43 -0.72 -12.93 2.41
C ILE A 43 -2.11 -13.40 2.89
N GLN A 44 -3.00 -13.73 1.95
CA GLN A 44 -4.35 -14.23 2.26
C GLN A 44 -4.32 -15.51 3.11
N GLY A 45 -3.32 -16.37 2.94
CA GLY A 45 -3.16 -17.59 3.73
C GLY A 45 -2.59 -17.40 5.15
N SER A 46 -2.11 -16.21 5.52
CA SER A 46 -1.45 -15.96 6.83
C SER A 46 -2.21 -15.00 7.75
N THR A 47 -3.29 -14.39 7.27
CA THR A 47 -4.11 -13.44 8.05
C THR A 47 -5.42 -14.07 8.52
N ASP A 48 -5.75 -15.29 8.05
CA ASP A 48 -6.88 -16.04 8.59
C ASP A 48 -6.56 -16.45 10.04
N ILE A 49 -7.42 -16.02 10.95
CA ILE A 49 -7.46 -16.58 12.29
C ILE A 49 -8.08 -17.96 12.15
N THR A 50 -7.24 -18.99 12.18
CA THR A 50 -7.65 -20.39 12.07
C THR A 50 -8.62 -20.74 13.21
N PRO A 51 -9.68 -21.52 12.96
CA PRO A 51 -10.63 -21.94 14.00
C PRO A 51 -9.97 -22.59 15.22
N ASP A 52 -8.82 -23.25 15.03
CA ASP A 52 -8.02 -23.85 16.10
C ASP A 52 -7.44 -22.80 17.08
N MET A 53 -7.08 -21.59 16.61
CA MET A 53 -6.61 -20.51 17.49
C MET A 53 -7.74 -19.93 18.35
N MET A 54 -8.99 -19.97 17.86
CA MET A 54 -10.16 -19.58 18.67
C MET A 54 -10.45 -20.61 19.77
N ALA A 55 -10.33 -21.90 19.47
CA ALA A 55 -10.56 -22.98 20.45
C ALA A 55 -9.50 -23.02 21.57
N GLU A 56 -8.25 -22.67 21.26
CA GLU A 56 -7.16 -22.59 22.24
C GLU A 56 -7.26 -21.34 23.15
N LEU A 57 -7.76 -20.23 22.61
CA LEU A 57 -8.09 -19.03 23.42
C LEU A 57 -9.31 -19.26 24.33
N GLU A 58 -10.31 -20.02 23.88
CA GLU A 58 -11.51 -20.37 24.65
C GLU A 58 -11.17 -21.29 25.84
N THR A 59 -10.35 -22.32 25.62
CA THR A 59 -9.85 -23.21 26.69
C THR A 59 -8.93 -22.50 27.70
N THR A 60 -8.16 -21.50 27.25
CA THR A 60 -7.34 -20.67 28.16
C THR A 60 -8.20 -19.67 28.96
N LEU A 61 -9.28 -19.14 28.36
CA LEU A 61 -10.24 -18.26 29.04
C LEU A 61 -11.12 -19.00 30.06
N GLU A 62 -11.51 -20.25 29.79
CA GLU A 62 -12.26 -21.09 30.72
C GLU A 62 -11.42 -21.56 31.93
N GLY A 63 -10.08 -21.53 31.82
CA GLY A 63 -9.16 -21.86 32.91
C GLY A 63 -8.79 -20.71 33.85
N MET A 64 -9.22 -19.47 33.56
CA MET A 64 -8.83 -18.28 34.32
C MET A 64 -9.93 -17.80 35.28
N ASP A 65 -9.50 -17.33 36.46
CA ASP A 65 -10.37 -16.82 37.52
C ASP A 65 -11.12 -15.53 37.12
N LEU A 66 -12.27 -15.25 37.74
CA LEU A 66 -13.17 -14.12 37.39
C LEU A 66 -12.52 -12.74 37.58
N GLY A 67 -11.52 -12.62 38.46
CA GLY A 67 -10.81 -11.37 38.75
C GLY A 67 -9.92 -10.87 37.60
N PRO A 68 -8.99 -11.69 37.08
CA PRO A 68 -8.23 -11.40 35.87
C PRO A 68 -9.10 -11.14 34.64
N LEU A 69 -10.22 -11.87 34.48
CA LEU A 69 -11.15 -11.69 33.35
C LEU A 69 -11.77 -10.29 33.30
N LEU A 70 -12.15 -9.71 34.45
CA LEU A 70 -12.70 -8.34 34.49
C LEU A 70 -11.66 -7.28 34.11
N GLY A 71 -10.39 -7.47 34.50
CA GLY A 71 -9.29 -6.60 34.09
C GLY A 71 -9.01 -6.71 32.59
N LEU A 72 -9.03 -7.92 32.06
CA LEU A 72 -8.84 -8.21 30.63
C LEU A 72 -10.01 -7.71 29.79
N TRP A 73 -11.24 -7.76 30.31
CA TRP A 73 -12.44 -7.20 29.68
C TRP A 73 -12.37 -5.67 29.57
N LEU A 74 -11.99 -4.98 30.65
CA LEU A 74 -11.80 -3.52 30.63
C LEU A 74 -10.69 -3.12 29.64
N GLN A 75 -9.58 -3.86 29.64
CA GLN A 75 -8.45 -3.62 28.75
C GLN A 75 -8.78 -3.90 27.28
N SER A 76 -9.53 -4.98 27.00
CA SER A 76 -10.02 -5.33 25.67
C SER A 76 -10.99 -4.28 25.12
N SER A 77 -11.84 -3.70 25.97
CA SER A 77 -12.76 -2.62 25.57
C SER A 77 -12.01 -1.38 25.07
N ILE A 78 -10.94 -0.97 25.76
CA ILE A 78 -10.09 0.17 25.34
C ILE A 78 -9.44 -0.12 23.98
N ILE A 79 -9.03 -1.36 23.76
CA ILE A 79 -8.37 -1.77 22.51
C ILE A 79 -9.35 -1.88 21.36
N GLY A 80 -10.57 -2.36 21.60
CA GLY A 80 -11.64 -2.34 20.62
C GLY A 80 -11.87 -0.94 20.05
N VAL A 81 -11.82 0.10 20.90
CA VAL A 81 -11.92 1.49 20.47
C VAL A 81 -10.71 1.91 19.62
N THR A 82 -9.48 1.55 20.03
CA THR A 82 -8.28 1.86 19.22
C THR A 82 -8.26 1.15 17.87
N MET A 83 -8.71 -0.11 17.81
CA MET A 83 -8.78 -0.89 16.59
C MET A 83 -9.85 -0.34 15.64
N TRP A 84 -10.99 0.11 16.18
CA TRP A 84 -12.02 0.82 15.42
C TRP A 84 -11.48 2.13 14.81
N ALA A 85 -10.79 2.94 15.61
CA ALA A 85 -10.19 4.19 15.13
C ALA A 85 -9.14 3.94 14.03
N LEU A 86 -8.26 2.96 14.22
CA LEU A 86 -7.25 2.59 13.22
C LEU A 86 -7.87 2.03 11.94
N GLY A 87 -8.97 1.27 12.04
CA GLY A 87 -9.74 0.82 10.88
C GLY A 87 -10.23 1.98 10.01
N ILE A 88 -10.75 3.05 10.64
CA ILE A 88 -11.14 4.27 9.93
C ILE A 88 -9.94 4.91 9.23
N VAL A 89 -8.80 5.01 9.90
CA VAL A 89 -7.59 5.62 9.32
C VAL A 89 -7.08 4.82 8.12
N ILE A 90 -7.01 3.49 8.21
CA ILE A 90 -6.59 2.62 7.10
C ILE A 90 -7.56 2.78 5.93
N PHE A 91 -8.87 2.81 6.20
CA PHE A 91 -9.88 3.03 5.16
C PHE A 91 -9.66 4.36 4.44
N VAL A 92 -9.54 5.47 5.17
CA VAL A 92 -9.28 6.80 4.58
C VAL A 92 -7.98 6.80 3.77
N LEU A 93 -6.93 6.13 4.25
CA LEU A 93 -5.65 6.06 3.56
C LEU A 93 -5.77 5.31 2.23
N VAL A 94 -6.39 4.13 2.21
CA VAL A 94 -6.61 3.33 0.99
C VAL A 94 -7.44 4.11 -0.03
N TYR A 95 -8.52 4.78 0.40
CA TYR A 95 -9.31 5.64 -0.49
C TYR A 95 -8.53 6.86 -0.99
N GLY A 96 -7.68 7.45 -0.13
CA GLY A 96 -6.75 8.51 -0.52
C GLY A 96 -5.81 8.07 -1.65
N ARG A 97 -5.37 6.81 -1.67
CA ARG A 97 -4.51 6.27 -2.75
C ARG A 97 -5.24 6.08 -4.05
N MET A 98 -6.50 5.65 -3.99
CA MET A 98 -7.37 5.56 -5.15
C MET A 98 -7.52 6.93 -5.82
N LEU A 99 -7.72 7.99 -5.03
CA LEU A 99 -7.79 9.37 -5.52
C LEU A 99 -6.47 9.86 -6.14
N GLU A 100 -5.32 9.54 -5.54
CA GLU A 100 -4.00 9.90 -6.06
C GLU A 100 -3.75 9.28 -7.46
N ILE A 101 -4.10 8.00 -7.64
CA ILE A 101 -4.02 7.30 -8.93
C ILE A 101 -4.92 7.98 -9.99
N TYR A 102 -6.15 8.34 -9.62
CA TYR A 102 -7.07 9.00 -10.54
C TYR A 102 -6.60 10.38 -10.97
N LEU A 103 -6.10 11.18 -10.02
CA LEU A 103 -5.57 12.52 -10.32
C LEU A 103 -4.37 12.43 -11.27
N LEU A 104 -3.42 11.53 -11.01
CA LEU A 104 -2.26 11.35 -11.90
C LEU A 104 -2.71 10.88 -13.28
N THR A 105 -3.56 9.87 -13.36
CA THR A 105 -4.08 9.33 -14.63
C THR A 105 -4.81 10.39 -15.45
N SER A 106 -5.62 11.26 -14.81
CA SER A 106 -6.35 12.33 -15.48
C SER A 106 -5.43 13.42 -16.07
N LEU A 107 -4.27 13.65 -15.44
CA LEU A 107 -3.29 14.64 -15.86
C LEU A 107 -2.24 14.08 -16.84
N ALA A 108 -2.27 12.77 -17.13
CA ALA A 108 -1.27 12.09 -17.95
C ALA A 108 -0.98 12.70 -19.34
N PRO A 109 -1.96 13.22 -20.10
CA PRO A 109 -1.71 13.76 -21.44
C PRO A 109 -0.74 14.96 -21.45
N ILE A 110 -0.72 15.76 -20.38
CA ILE A 110 0.09 16.99 -20.31
C ILE A 110 1.59 16.65 -20.17
N PRO A 111 2.05 15.86 -19.19
CA PRO A 111 3.44 15.46 -19.11
C PRO A 111 3.87 14.55 -20.26
N MET A 112 2.97 13.73 -20.80
CA MET A 112 3.32 12.84 -21.92
C MET A 112 3.63 13.63 -23.20
N ALA A 113 2.98 14.79 -23.41
CA ALA A 113 3.34 15.72 -24.48
C ALA A 113 4.77 16.27 -24.33
N THR A 114 5.22 16.48 -23.08
CA THR A 114 6.53 17.10 -22.80
C THR A 114 7.72 16.15 -23.03
N ILE A 115 7.50 14.83 -23.07
CA ILE A 115 8.55 13.81 -23.27
C ILE A 115 9.27 13.96 -24.61
N SER A 116 8.57 14.42 -25.66
CA SER A 116 9.17 14.59 -26.98
C SER A 116 10.13 15.80 -27.06
N HIS A 117 10.11 16.71 -26.08
CA HIS A 117 10.99 17.87 -26.07
C HIS A 117 12.29 17.60 -25.30
N ARG A 118 13.45 18.03 -25.83
CA ARG A 118 14.76 17.71 -25.22
C ARG A 118 15.02 18.47 -23.90
N GLU A 119 14.37 19.62 -23.73
CA GLU A 119 14.54 20.49 -22.56
C GLU A 119 13.51 20.25 -21.45
N VAL A 120 12.27 19.88 -21.81
CA VAL A 120 11.20 19.55 -20.84
C VAL A 120 10.91 18.05 -20.75
N GLY A 121 11.67 17.22 -21.48
CA GLY A 121 11.53 15.76 -21.46
C GLY A 121 11.83 15.14 -20.10
N GLN A 122 12.62 15.81 -19.27
CA GLN A 122 12.86 15.41 -17.89
C GLN A 122 11.58 15.49 -17.04
N MET A 123 10.69 16.46 -17.29
CA MET A 123 9.42 16.60 -16.59
C MET A 123 8.47 15.43 -16.90
N GLY A 124 8.38 15.06 -18.18
CA GLY A 124 7.59 13.91 -18.60
C GLY A 124 8.16 12.56 -18.15
N GLN A 125 9.49 12.41 -18.10
CA GLN A 125 10.14 11.23 -17.54
C GLN A 125 9.91 11.12 -16.02
N ASN A 126 9.97 12.23 -15.27
CA ASN A 126 9.64 12.24 -13.85
C ASN A 126 8.16 11.89 -13.60
N TYR A 127 7.25 12.33 -14.46
CA TYR A 127 5.85 11.92 -14.38
C TYR A 127 5.68 10.41 -14.55
N LEU A 128 6.31 9.79 -15.55
CA LEU A 128 6.27 8.33 -15.71
C LEU A 128 6.85 7.62 -14.49
N ARG A 129 7.96 8.10 -13.92
CA ARG A 129 8.53 7.58 -12.67
C ARG A 129 7.56 7.71 -11.49
N SER A 130 6.86 8.85 -11.37
CA SER A 130 5.82 9.04 -10.36
C SER A 130 4.62 8.12 -10.58
N LEU A 131 4.26 7.83 -11.83
CA LEU A 131 3.18 6.91 -12.16
C LEU A 131 3.54 5.48 -11.76
N PHE A 132 4.77 5.03 -12.06
CA PHE A 132 5.30 3.77 -11.58
C PHE A 132 5.40 3.73 -10.05
N ALA A 133 5.81 4.83 -9.42
CA ALA A 133 5.86 4.92 -7.96
C ALA A 133 4.50 4.68 -7.33
N VAL A 134 3.45 5.35 -7.80
CA VAL A 134 2.10 5.17 -7.25
C VAL A 134 1.54 3.79 -7.57
N GLY A 135 1.82 3.24 -8.76
CA GLY A 135 1.43 1.86 -9.12
C GLY A 135 2.05 0.81 -8.19
N PHE A 136 3.36 0.89 -7.94
CA PHE A 136 4.07 -0.02 -7.03
C PHE A 136 3.86 0.29 -5.54
N GLN A 137 3.30 1.45 -5.21
CA GLN A 137 2.99 1.79 -3.83
C GLN A 137 1.97 0.80 -3.22
N GLY A 138 1.03 0.28 -4.01
CA GLY A 138 0.08 -0.75 -3.55
C GLY A 138 0.78 -2.02 -3.07
N LEU A 139 1.92 -2.38 -3.68
CA LEU A 139 2.74 -3.51 -3.24
C LEU A 139 3.40 -3.25 -1.88
N LEU A 140 3.89 -2.03 -1.65
CA LEU A 140 4.49 -1.69 -0.35
C LEU A 140 3.45 -1.71 0.78
N ILE A 141 2.18 -1.37 0.49
CA ILE A 141 1.07 -1.52 1.45
C ILE A 141 0.87 -2.99 1.81
N LEU A 142 0.84 -3.88 0.80
CA LEU A 142 0.76 -5.33 1.04
C LEU A 142 1.91 -5.85 1.89
N VAL A 143 3.14 -5.42 1.61
CA VAL A 143 4.32 -5.82 2.42
C VAL A 143 4.17 -5.35 3.88
N CYS A 144 3.65 -4.15 4.12
CA CYS A 144 3.40 -3.67 5.49
C CYS A 144 2.38 -4.55 6.22
N VAL A 145 1.29 -4.95 5.55
CA VAL A 145 0.27 -5.85 6.11
C VAL A 145 0.86 -7.25 6.38
N ALA A 146 1.69 -7.77 5.49
CA ALA A 146 2.35 -9.06 5.67
C ALA A 146 3.26 -9.09 6.91
N ILE A 147 4.08 -8.05 7.11
CA ILE A 147 4.94 -7.91 8.29
C ILE A 147 4.10 -7.87 9.57
N TYR A 148 2.97 -7.14 9.54
CA TYR A 148 2.05 -7.06 10.67
C TYR A 148 1.42 -8.41 11.03
N ALA A 149 1.02 -9.22 10.05
CA ALA A 149 0.47 -10.56 10.29
C ALA A 149 1.48 -11.45 11.04
N VAL A 150 2.75 -11.44 10.61
CA VAL A 150 3.84 -12.21 11.26
C VAL A 150 4.12 -11.70 12.68
N LEU A 151 4.13 -10.38 12.88
CA LEU A 151 4.38 -9.77 14.19
C LEU A 151 3.31 -10.15 15.22
N ILE A 152 2.04 -10.22 14.82
CA ILE A 152 0.95 -10.64 15.70
C ILE A 152 1.03 -12.11 16.06
N GLN A 153 1.30 -12.98 15.08
CA GLN A 153 1.49 -14.41 15.37
C GLN A 153 2.63 -14.64 16.38
N GLY A 154 3.70 -13.85 16.32
CA GLY A 154 4.80 -13.90 17.28
C GLY A 154 4.44 -13.46 18.70
N ILE A 155 3.34 -12.75 18.90
CA ILE A 155 2.84 -12.39 20.24
C ILE A 155 2.04 -13.54 20.87
N ALA A 156 1.26 -14.27 20.08
CA ALA A 156 0.37 -15.33 20.58
C ALA A 156 1.12 -16.47 21.29
N THR A 157 2.42 -16.64 21.04
CA THR A 157 3.27 -17.67 21.64
C THR A 157 3.96 -17.25 22.95
N GLY A 158 3.78 -15.99 23.39
CA GLY A 158 4.56 -15.37 24.47
C GLY A 158 4.11 -15.66 25.91
N GLY A 159 3.02 -16.41 26.13
CA GLY A 159 2.59 -16.87 27.47
C GLY A 159 2.03 -15.82 28.44
N ASP A 160 2.28 -14.52 28.23
CA ASP A 160 1.78 -13.42 29.08
C ASP A 160 0.63 -12.62 28.40
N PRO A 161 -0.63 -12.74 28.89
CA PRO A 161 -1.79 -12.09 28.28
C PRO A 161 -1.68 -10.55 28.25
N ILE A 162 -1.16 -9.93 29.31
CA ILE A 162 -1.08 -8.47 29.44
C ILE A 162 -0.04 -7.88 28.48
N GLY A 163 1.12 -8.53 28.34
CA GLY A 163 2.16 -8.14 27.40
C GLY A 163 1.74 -8.34 25.95
N ALA A 164 1.01 -9.42 25.68
CA ALA A 164 0.45 -9.70 24.36
C ALA A 164 -0.55 -8.63 23.90
N ILE A 165 -1.40 -8.19 24.82
CA ILE A 165 -2.39 -7.16 24.56
C ILE A 165 -1.72 -5.81 24.24
N TRP A 166 -0.71 -5.39 25.02
CA TRP A 166 0.02 -4.14 24.72
C TRP A 166 0.78 -4.26 23.39
N GLY A 167 1.49 -5.36 23.16
CA GLY A 167 2.24 -5.60 21.92
C GLY A 167 1.37 -5.48 20.67
N THR A 168 0.13 -5.96 20.72
CA THR A 168 -0.83 -5.87 19.60
C THR A 168 -1.20 -4.41 19.29
N VAL A 169 -1.39 -3.58 20.31
CA VAL A 169 -1.62 -2.13 20.14
C VAL A 169 -0.37 -1.43 19.58
N GLY A 170 0.82 -1.80 20.06
CA GLY A 170 2.08 -1.25 19.54
C GLY A 170 2.27 -1.54 18.05
N TYR A 171 2.02 -2.77 17.62
CA TYR A 171 2.19 -3.18 16.23
C TYR A 171 1.14 -2.61 15.29
N THR A 172 -0.11 -2.42 15.76
CA THR A 172 -1.16 -1.76 14.97
C THR A 172 -0.86 -0.28 14.73
N VAL A 173 -0.35 0.43 15.73
CA VAL A 173 0.11 1.83 15.58
C VAL A 173 1.32 1.93 14.64
N LEU A 174 2.27 0.99 14.76
CA LEU A 174 3.42 0.92 13.86
C LEU A 174 3.00 0.70 12.41
N LEU A 175 2.05 -0.21 12.16
CA LEU A 175 1.48 -0.41 10.82
C LEU A 175 0.86 0.88 10.28
N CYS A 176 0.09 1.60 11.09
CA CYS A 176 -0.49 2.88 10.68
C CYS A 176 0.58 3.90 10.26
N PHE A 177 1.63 4.06 11.06
CA PHE A 177 2.76 4.94 10.73
C PHE A 177 3.45 4.52 9.42
N MET A 178 3.67 3.22 9.24
CA MET A 178 4.32 2.70 8.04
C MET A 178 3.48 2.97 6.79
N LEU A 179 2.15 2.76 6.85
CA LEU A 179 1.23 3.02 5.74
C LEU A 179 1.21 4.48 5.30
N PHE A 180 1.30 5.43 6.23
CA PHE A 180 1.43 6.84 5.89
C PHE A 180 2.73 7.11 5.13
N LYS A 181 3.83 6.50 5.59
CA LYS A 181 5.16 6.70 5.02
C LYS A 181 5.33 6.01 3.66
N THR A 182 4.56 4.96 3.37
CA THR A 182 4.65 4.16 2.14
C THR A 182 4.61 4.99 0.85
N GLY A 183 3.82 6.08 0.82
CA GLY A 183 3.77 6.97 -0.36
C GLY A 183 5.05 7.76 -0.62
N THR A 184 5.71 8.23 0.45
CA THR A 184 7.01 8.92 0.33
C THR A 184 8.12 7.96 -0.06
N ILE A 185 8.08 6.73 0.48
CA ILE A 185 9.04 5.68 0.17
C ILE A 185 8.93 5.27 -1.31
N ALA A 186 7.70 5.04 -1.80
CA ALA A 186 7.49 4.70 -3.21
C ALA A 186 8.05 5.78 -4.15
N ARG A 187 7.74 7.06 -3.91
CA ARG A 187 8.26 8.17 -4.73
C ARG A 187 9.80 8.28 -4.67
N SER A 188 10.40 8.02 -3.51
CA SER A 188 11.85 8.03 -3.35
C SER A 188 12.56 6.90 -4.13
N ILE A 189 11.96 5.70 -4.18
CA ILE A 189 12.54 4.53 -4.87
C ILE A 189 12.61 4.77 -6.37
N PHE A 190 11.60 5.40 -6.96
CA PHE A 190 11.56 5.67 -8.39
C PHE A 190 12.27 6.99 -8.78
N SER A 191 12.96 7.65 -7.84
CA SER A 191 13.61 8.96 -8.05
C SER A 191 12.65 9.97 -8.71
N ALA A 192 11.37 9.91 -8.32
CA ALA A 192 10.37 10.88 -8.73
C ALA A 192 10.44 12.03 -7.73
N HIS A 193 11.31 13.00 -8.01
CA HIS A 193 11.38 14.27 -7.30
C HIS A 193 10.52 15.33 -8.02
#